data_AF-W8CEX4-F1
#
_entry.id   AF-W8CEX4-F1
#
_cell.length_a   1.000
_cell.length_b   1.000
_cell.length_c   1.000
_cell.angle_alpha   90.00
_cell.angle_beta   90.00
_cell.angle_gamma   90.00
#
_symmetry.space_group_name_H-M   'P 1'
#
loop_
_entity.id
_entity.type
_entity.pdbx_description
1 polymer ?
#
loop_
_entity_poly.entity_id
_entity_poly.type
_entity_poly.pdbx_seq_one_letter_code
_entity_poly.pdbx_strand_id
1 'polypeptide(L)'
;DIEYFRKDPRPFFKFAKEIFPGQFQPSLCHRFIAMLDKEGKLLRNYTQNIDTLEQVAGIEKIIQCHGSFAEASCLVCKYKVDCEAVREDIFNQIVPRCPQCSPDEPLAIMKPDIVFFGENLPEQFHR
;
A
#
# COMPACT_ATOMS: atom_id res chain seq x y z
N ASP A 1 11.86 5.75 -3.61
CA ASP A 1 13.23 5.49 -3.12
C ASP A 1 13.18 5.48 -1.60
N ILE A 2 13.63 4.39 -0.96
CA ILE A 2 13.56 4.26 0.50
C ILE A 2 14.51 5.19 1.25
N GLU A 3 15.68 5.49 0.69
CA GLU A 3 16.65 6.39 1.31
C GLU A 3 16.14 7.83 1.28
N TYR A 4 15.55 8.25 0.17
CA TYR A 4 14.89 9.56 0.11
C TYR A 4 13.72 9.65 1.10
N PHE A 5 12.92 8.59 1.24
CA PHE A 5 11.80 8.59 2.19
C PHE A 5 12.24 8.73 3.64
N ARG A 6 13.34 8.09 4.04
CA ARG A 6 13.93 8.26 5.38
C ARG A 6 14.44 9.69 5.61
N LYS A 7 14.91 10.36 4.56
CA LYS A 7 15.40 11.74 4.63
C LYS A 7 14.27 12.76 4.66
N ASP A 8 13.27 12.60 3.78
CA ASP A 8 12.10 13.46 3.70
C ASP A 8 10.88 12.69 3.17
N PRO A 9 9.96 12.26 4.06
CA PRO A 9 8.77 11.51 3.67
C PRO A 9 7.64 12.42 3.14
N ARG A 10 7.74 13.75 3.29
CA ARG A 10 6.64 14.67 2.98
C ARG A 10 6.19 14.64 1.52
N PRO A 11 7.09 14.55 0.51
CA PRO A 11 6.66 14.44 -0.89
C PRO A 11 5.84 13.18 -1.15
N PHE A 12 6.18 12.05 -0.51
CA PHE A 12 5.40 10.83 -0.62
C PHE A 12 4.01 11.01 -0.03
N PHE A 13 3.88 11.55 1.18
CA PHE A 13 2.57 11.71 1.81
C PHE A 13 1.68 12.77 1.14
N LYS A 14 2.29 13.78 0.50
CA LYS A 14 1.56 14.70 -0.37
C LYS A 14 0.92 13.98 -1.54
N PHE A 15 1.65 13.06 -2.17
CA PHE A 15 1.17 12.23 -3.27
C PHE A 15 0.19 11.13 -2.80
N ALA A 16 0.44 10.51 -1.64
CA ALA A 16 -0.36 9.43 -1.09
C ALA A 16 -1.84 9.80 -0.94
N LYS A 17 -2.14 11.06 -0.62
CA LYS A 17 -3.50 11.59 -0.56
C LYS A 17 -4.25 11.50 -1.90
N GLU A 18 -3.56 11.68 -3.02
CA GLU A 18 -4.16 11.70 -4.36
C GLU A 18 -4.51 10.30 -4.88
N ILE A 19 -3.84 9.27 -4.35
CA ILE A 19 -4.02 7.87 -4.76
C ILE A 19 -4.52 6.98 -3.64
N PHE A 20 -5.04 7.57 -2.56
CA PHE A 20 -5.50 6.82 -1.39
C PHE A 20 -6.74 5.97 -1.77
N PRO A 21 -6.82 4.70 -1.30
CA PRO A 21 -7.96 3.84 -1.57
C PRO A 21 -9.33 4.45 -1.20
N GLY A 22 -10.36 4.05 -1.96
CA GLY A 22 -11.74 4.48 -1.74
C GLY A 22 -12.17 5.73 -2.52
N GLN A 23 -11.29 6.34 -3.30
CA GLN A 23 -11.63 7.49 -4.17
C GLN A 23 -11.95 7.10 -5.61
N PHE A 24 -11.65 5.87 -6.02
CA PHE A 24 -11.71 5.42 -7.41
C PHE A 24 -12.57 4.18 -7.58
N GLN A 25 -13.06 3.97 -8.80
CA GLN A 25 -13.88 2.82 -9.16
C GLN A 25 -13.12 1.89 -10.11
N PRO A 26 -13.26 0.56 -9.99
CA PRO A 26 -12.60 -0.37 -10.89
C PRO A 26 -13.03 -0.19 -12.34
N SER A 27 -12.03 -0.21 -13.23
CA SER A 27 -12.23 -0.13 -14.69
C SER A 27 -12.82 -1.42 -15.29
N LEU A 28 -13.13 -1.39 -16.60
CA LEU A 28 -13.59 -2.58 -17.33
C LEU A 28 -12.57 -3.73 -17.29
N CYS A 29 -11.27 -3.43 -17.33
CA CYS A 29 -10.21 -4.45 -17.24
C CYS A 29 -10.24 -5.17 -15.90
N HIS A 30 -10.38 -4.43 -14.79
CA HIS A 30 -10.50 -5.03 -13.46
C HIS A 30 -11.71 -5.95 -13.36
N ARG A 31 -12.87 -5.51 -13.86
CA ARG A 31 -14.11 -6.31 -13.85
C ARG A 31 -14.00 -7.55 -14.73
N PHE A 32 -13.31 -7.45 -15.87
CA PHE A 32 -13.05 -8.60 -16.74
C PHE A 32 -12.17 -9.64 -16.04
N ILE A 33 -11.11 -9.21 -15.36
CA ILE A 33 -10.24 -10.12 -14.59
C ILE A 33 -11.02 -10.75 -13.42
N ALA A 34 -11.85 -9.97 -12.72
CA ALA A 34 -12.72 -10.49 -11.66
C ALA A 34 -13.71 -11.55 -12.17
N MET A 35 -14.27 -11.35 -13.37
CA MET A 35 -15.12 -12.34 -14.04
C MET A 35 -14.34 -13.63 -14.32
N LEU A 36 -13.12 -13.55 -14.85
CA LEU A 36 -12.27 -14.73 -15.08
C LEU A 36 -11.94 -15.47 -13.77
N ASP A 37 -11.76 -14.74 -12.67
CA ASP A 37 -11.52 -15.36 -11.36
C ASP A 37 -12.75 -16.10 -10.85
N LYS A 38 -13.91 -15.46 -10.92
CA LYS A 38 -15.21 -16.05 -10.55
C LYS A 38 -15.55 -17.29 -11.37
N GLU A 39 -15.17 -17.33 -12.64
CA GLU A 39 -15.34 -18.50 -13.51
C GLU A 39 -14.28 -19.59 -13.27
N GLY A 40 -13.32 -19.38 -12.35
CA GLY A 40 -12.26 -20.33 -12.05
C GLY A 40 -11.18 -20.43 -13.13
N LYS A 41 -11.14 -19.50 -14.08
CA LYS A 41 -10.21 -19.49 -15.21
C LYS A 41 -8.94 -18.70 -14.93
N LEU A 42 -8.96 -17.82 -13.93
CA LEU A 42 -7.78 -17.10 -13.49
C LEU A 42 -6.91 -18.01 -12.62
N LEU A 43 -5.65 -18.21 -13.01
CA LEU A 43 -4.64 -18.81 -12.15
C LEU A 43 -4.12 -17.80 -11.13
N ARG A 44 -3.74 -16.61 -11.60
CA ARG A 44 -3.26 -15.50 -10.77
C ARG A 44 -3.32 -14.18 -11.56
N ASN A 45 -3.60 -13.07 -10.88
CA ASN A 45 -3.42 -11.72 -11.39
C ASN A 45 -2.25 -11.05 -10.68
N TYR A 46 -1.12 -10.93 -11.39
CA TYR A 46 0.05 -10.17 -10.90
C TYR A 46 -0.11 -8.70 -11.30
N THR A 47 -0.25 -7.83 -10.32
CA THR A 47 -0.39 -6.38 -10.54
C THR A 47 0.81 -5.63 -9.98
N GLN A 48 1.24 -4.59 -10.70
CA GLN A 48 2.23 -3.62 -10.25
C GLN A 48 1.57 -2.39 -9.62
N ASN A 49 0.25 -2.28 -9.74
CA ASN A 49 -0.52 -1.18 -9.17
C ASN A 49 -0.49 -1.27 -7.64
N ILE A 50 -0.65 -0.10 -7.01
CA ILE A 50 -0.66 0.07 -5.55
C ILE A 50 -2.01 0.60 -5.04
N ASP A 51 -2.92 0.92 -5.96
CA ASP A 51 -4.21 1.59 -5.73
C ASP A 51 -5.30 0.70 -5.12
N THR A 52 -5.07 -0.62 -5.05
CA THR A 52 -5.98 -1.65 -4.50
C THR A 52 -7.28 -1.85 -5.28
N LEU A 53 -7.41 -1.35 -6.50
CA LEU A 53 -8.63 -1.49 -7.29
C LEU A 53 -8.96 -2.95 -7.64
N GLU A 54 -7.96 -3.83 -7.65
CA GLU A 54 -8.17 -5.27 -7.81
C GLU A 54 -9.00 -5.86 -6.67
N GLN A 55 -8.77 -5.41 -5.43
CA GLN A 55 -9.54 -5.83 -4.26
C GLN A 55 -10.98 -5.29 -4.34
N VAL A 56 -11.12 -4.01 -4.71
CA VAL A 56 -12.45 -3.39 -4.89
C VAL A 56 -13.25 -4.08 -6.00
N ALA A 57 -12.57 -4.57 -7.04
CA ALA A 57 -13.19 -5.35 -8.11
C ALA A 57 -13.58 -6.78 -7.70
N GLY A 58 -13.14 -7.25 -6.53
CA GLY A 58 -13.39 -8.60 -6.03
C GLY A 58 -12.52 -9.68 -6.69
N ILE A 59 -11.31 -9.33 -7.13
CA ILE A 59 -10.34 -10.32 -7.61
C ILE A 59 -9.68 -10.95 -6.37
N GLU A 60 -9.80 -12.26 -6.21
CA GLU A 60 -9.28 -12.99 -5.04
C GLU A 60 -7.85 -13.50 -5.29
N LYS A 61 -7.57 -14.01 -6.50
CA LYS A 61 -6.26 -14.57 -6.86
C LYS A 61 -5.25 -13.51 -7.27
N ILE A 62 -5.05 -12.49 -6.44
CA ILE A 62 -4.16 -11.37 -6.72
C ILE A 62 -2.78 -11.53 -6.07
N ILE A 63 -1.76 -11.00 -6.75
CA ILE A 63 -0.45 -10.71 -6.16
C ILE A 63 -0.12 -9.25 -6.48
N GLN A 64 -0.08 -8.42 -5.45
CA GLN A 64 0.35 -7.03 -5.54
C GLN A 64 1.87 -7.00 -5.44
N CYS A 65 2.53 -7.04 -6.58
CA CYS A 65 3.98 -7.23 -6.68
C CYS A 65 4.74 -6.13 -5.93
N HIS A 66 4.21 -4.90 -5.99
CA HIS A 66 4.80 -3.75 -5.31
C HIS A 66 4.08 -3.38 -4.00
N GLY A 67 3.35 -4.32 -3.39
CA GLY A 67 2.57 -4.04 -2.20
C GLY A 67 1.37 -3.12 -2.47
N SER A 68 0.80 -2.51 -1.44
CA SER A 68 -0.31 -1.55 -1.61
C SER A 68 -0.52 -0.66 -0.40
N PHE A 69 -1.50 0.24 -0.51
CA PHE A 69 -1.98 1.06 0.60
C PHE A 69 -2.84 0.31 1.62
N ALA A 70 -3.06 -1.01 1.51
CA ALA A 70 -3.98 -1.73 2.39
C ALA A 70 -3.57 -1.65 3.88
N GLU A 71 -2.27 -1.67 4.15
CA GLU A 71 -1.69 -1.61 5.49
C GLU A 71 -0.52 -0.64 5.51
N ALA A 72 -0.13 -0.21 6.71
CA ALA A 72 1.08 0.56 6.95
C ALA A 72 1.89 -0.03 8.10
N SER A 73 3.21 -0.05 7.95
CA SER A 73 4.15 -0.56 8.93
C SER A 73 5.13 0.52 9.41
N CYS A 74 5.41 0.54 10.70
CA CYS A 74 6.48 1.36 11.25
C CYS A 74 7.84 0.95 10.67
N LEU A 75 8.64 1.91 10.22
CA LEU A 75 9.98 1.63 9.69
C LEU A 75 10.91 0.96 10.73
N VAL A 76 10.73 1.29 12.02
CA VAL A 76 11.59 0.86 13.13
C VAL A 76 11.10 -0.46 13.74
N CYS A 77 9.95 -0.45 14.41
CA CYS A 77 9.47 -1.61 15.18
C CYS A 77 8.59 -2.58 14.40
N LYS A 78 8.30 -2.29 13.12
CA LYS A 78 7.41 -3.08 12.25
C LYS A 78 5.97 -3.25 12.77
N TYR A 79 5.56 -2.43 13.75
CA TYR A 79 4.16 -2.34 14.15
C TYR A 79 3.30 -1.99 12.94
N LYS A 80 2.25 -2.79 12.72
CA LYS A 80 1.41 -2.77 11.53
C LYS A 80 0.00 -2.34 11.88
N VAL A 81 -0.61 -1.55 11.00
CA VAL A 81 -1.98 -1.04 11.11
C VAL A 81 -2.68 -1.08 9.75
N ASP A 82 -4.00 -1.16 9.76
CA ASP A 82 -4.82 -0.92 8.58
C ASP A 82 -4.66 0.51 8.05
N CYS A 83 -4.88 0.68 6.75
CA CYS A 83 -4.78 1.98 6.08
C CYS A 83 -5.66 3.07 6.69
N GLU A 84 -6.84 2.69 7.20
CA GLU A 84 -7.78 3.60 7.83
C GLU A 84 -7.19 4.25 9.09
N ALA A 85 -6.27 3.59 9.79
CA ALA A 85 -5.61 4.14 10.97
C ALA A 85 -4.65 5.30 10.65
N VAL A 86 -4.13 5.37 9.42
CA VAL A 86 -3.24 6.46 8.97
C VAL A 86 -3.93 7.44 8.02
N ARG A 87 -5.21 7.22 7.71
CA ARG A 87 -5.97 7.99 6.73
C ARG A 87 -6.06 9.46 7.10
N GLU A 88 -6.44 9.77 8.33
CA GLU A 88 -6.65 11.15 8.78
C GLU A 88 -5.36 11.97 8.66
N ASP A 89 -4.25 11.44 9.16
CA ASP A 89 -2.93 12.07 9.06
C ASP A 89 -2.56 12.37 7.61
N ILE A 90 -2.69 11.38 6.72
CA ILE A 90 -2.37 11.52 5.29
C ILE A 90 -3.24 12.61 4.63
N PHE A 91 -4.53 12.63 4.90
CA PHE A 91 -5.46 13.61 4.31
C PHE A 91 -5.20 15.04 4.81
N ASN A 92 -4.76 15.17 6.06
CA ASN A 92 -4.34 16.41 6.70
C ASN A 92 -2.89 16.82 6.38
N GLN A 93 -2.19 16.05 5.53
CA GLN A 93 -0.78 16.28 5.16
C GLN A 93 0.17 16.25 6.37
N ILE A 94 -0.18 15.46 7.38
CA ILE A 94 0.63 15.15 8.55
C ILE A 94 1.33 13.81 8.27
N VAL A 95 2.62 13.72 8.61
CA VAL A 95 3.36 12.46 8.49
C VAL A 95 2.91 11.52 9.61
N PRO A 96 2.29 10.36 9.32
CA PRO A 96 1.79 9.46 10.36
C PRO A 96 2.96 8.85 11.14
N ARG A 97 2.91 9.00 12.47
CA ARG A 97 3.97 8.54 13.38
C ARG A 97 3.57 7.24 14.06
N CYS A 98 4.56 6.42 14.41
CA CYS A 98 4.29 5.15 15.09
C CYS A 98 3.87 5.39 16.55
N PRO A 99 2.73 4.85 17.01
CA PRO A 99 2.27 5.03 18.38
C PRO A 99 3.03 4.15 19.40
N GLN A 100 3.82 3.18 18.94
CA GLN A 100 4.57 2.24 19.78
C GLN A 100 6.01 2.66 20.04
N CYS A 101 6.56 3.54 19.20
CA CYS A 101 7.94 4.01 19.33
C CYS A 101 8.01 5.27 20.19
N SER A 102 9.21 5.58 20.69
CA SER A 102 9.46 6.88 21.34
C SER A 102 9.12 8.04 20.40
N PRO A 103 8.47 9.12 20.88
CA PRO A 103 8.25 10.33 20.09
C PRO A 103 9.53 10.96 19.53
N ASP A 104 10.66 10.74 20.21
CA ASP A 104 11.98 11.25 19.83
C ASP A 104 12.64 10.44 18.71
N GLU A 105 12.12 9.26 18.35
CA GLU A 105 12.65 8.45 17.25
C GLU A 105 12.25 9.08 15.90
N PRO A 106 13.17 9.69 15.15
CA PRO A 106 12.82 10.42 13.93
C PRO A 106 12.29 9.48 12.82
N LEU A 107 12.71 8.21 12.80
CA LEU A 107 12.27 7.25 11.78
C LEU A 107 11.04 6.44 12.20
N ALA A 108 10.42 6.75 13.35
CA ALA A 108 9.14 6.18 13.78
C ALA A 108 7.97 6.67 12.93
N ILE A 109 8.00 6.37 11.64
CA ILE A 109 7.04 6.77 10.61
C ILE A 109 6.27 5.52 10.17
N MET A 110 4.95 5.65 10.06
CA MET A 110 4.09 4.61 9.49
C MET A 110 4.14 4.70 7.97
N LYS A 111 4.93 3.83 7.34
CA LYS A 111 5.06 3.75 5.89
C LYS A 111 4.00 2.77 5.36
N PRO A 112 3.15 3.15 4.40
CA PRO A 112 2.31 2.20 3.69
C PRO A 112 3.14 1.04 3.12
N ASP A 113 2.60 -0.18 3.13
CA ASP A 113 3.29 -1.41 2.73
C ASP A 113 3.43 -1.53 1.19
N ILE A 114 4.03 -0.49 0.59
CA ILE A 114 4.39 -0.36 -0.81
C ILE A 114 5.89 -0.57 -0.94
N VAL A 115 6.31 -1.38 -1.91
CA VAL A 115 7.71 -1.62 -2.20
C VAL A 115 8.31 -0.37 -2.84
N PHE A 116 9.28 0.23 -2.16
CA PHE A 116 10.04 1.34 -2.72
C PHE A 116 11.27 0.80 -3.45
N PHE A 117 11.81 1.58 -4.39
CA PHE A 117 13.15 1.33 -4.92
C PHE A 117 14.15 1.19 -3.77
N GLY A 118 14.91 0.09 -3.78
CA GLY A 118 15.84 -0.32 -2.72
C GLY A 118 15.27 -1.37 -1.75
N GLU A 119 13.98 -1.71 -1.84
CA GLU A 119 13.35 -2.78 -1.04
C GLU A 119 13.13 -4.05 -1.88
N ASN A 120 13.05 -5.20 -1.20
CA ASN A 120 12.70 -6.48 -1.82
C ASN A 120 11.20 -6.54 -2.13
N LEU A 121 10.84 -7.32 -3.16
CA LEU A 121 9.44 -7.67 -3.39
C LEU A 121 8.89 -8.53 -2.24
N PRO A 122 7.56 -8.57 -2.01
CA PRO A 122 6.96 -9.42 -0.99
C PRO A 122 7.26 -10.90 -1.26
N GLU A 123 7.50 -11.71 -0.22
CA GLU A 123 7.82 -13.14 -0.41
C GLU A 123 6.76 -13.89 -1.22
N GLN A 124 5.48 -13.51 -1.08
CA GLN A 124 4.37 -14.09 -1.83
C GLN A 124 4.52 -13.97 -3.35
N PHE A 125 5.33 -13.03 -3.86
CA PHE A 125 5.62 -12.89 -5.28
C PHE A 125 6.53 -14.01 -5.80
N HIS A 126 7.38 -14.57 -4.93
CA HIS A 126 8.36 -15.59 -5.30
C HIS A 126 7.85 -17.03 -5.15
N ARG A 127 6.60 -17.21 -4.70
CA ARG A 127 5.97 -18.51 -4.44
C ARG A 127 4.87 -18.78 -5.46
#